data_AF-A0A3S5IRY4-F1
#
_entry.id   AF-A0A3S5IRY4-F1
#
_cell.length_a   1.000
_cell.length_b   1.000
_cell.length_c   1.000
_cell.angle_alpha   90.00
_cell.angle_beta   90.00
_cell.angle_gamma   90.00
#
_symmetry.space_group_name_H-M   'P 1'
#
loop_
_entity.id
_entity.type
_entity.pdbx_description
1 polymer ?
#
loop_
_entity_poly.entity_id
_entity_poly.type
_entity_poly.pdbx_seq_one_letter_code
_entity_poly.pdbx_strand_id
1 'polypeptide(L)'
;MVSQNDLVERVLRMQLTSPDFAEYCVAHVTDPKHRFLFTRDDDSAERRLYVQLLRQRGGQATAAEATATGAPAPASGASYTAVHGRVSALWMSLLDYFSSTSGVHGPHMPHMFRTETDLAAFLDMLDGAQRDSAAIEGAVQFMLRRLPMTESFLYVLCYLCDERVHEAREKKRHCDDIRVANAVDGAAGDMALQAAGTLLFIANMLLLRHERLEWPVRYISVFEVYMQRMVEALAGAAPQNSPVASFLRETVTVWSDGGIFAEKTLLHMKRALGSASG
;
A
#
# COMPACT_ATOMS: atom_id res chain seq x y z
N MET A 1 17.76 -34.28 -7.69
CA MET A 1 16.39 -33.83 -7.38
C MET A 1 16.51 -32.77 -6.30
N VAL A 2 16.06 -31.55 -6.55
CA VAL A 2 16.01 -30.49 -5.52
C VAL A 2 14.88 -30.85 -4.56
N SER A 3 15.10 -30.83 -3.25
CA SER A 3 14.01 -31.14 -2.31
C SER A 3 12.95 -30.05 -2.38
N GLN A 4 11.69 -30.40 -2.11
CA GLN A 4 10.59 -29.45 -2.18
C GLN A 4 10.76 -28.29 -1.19
N ASN A 5 11.43 -28.53 -0.05
CA ASN A 5 11.81 -27.52 0.92
C ASN A 5 12.89 -26.57 0.38
N ASP A 6 13.91 -27.08 -0.32
CA ASP A 6 14.94 -26.26 -0.96
C ASP A 6 14.35 -25.34 -2.04
N LEU A 7 13.29 -25.78 -2.72
CA LEU A 7 12.57 -24.96 -3.69
C LEU A 7 11.88 -23.78 -3.00
N VAL A 8 11.14 -24.03 -1.92
CA VAL A 8 10.45 -22.99 -1.14
C VAL A 8 11.44 -21.95 -0.61
N GLU A 9 12.55 -22.38 -0.01
CA GLU A 9 13.59 -21.47 0.49
C GLU A 9 14.24 -20.66 -0.64
N ARG A 10 14.49 -21.29 -1.79
CA ARG A 10 15.08 -20.63 -2.95
C ARG A 10 14.14 -19.61 -3.56
N VAL A 11 12.86 -19.95 -3.65
CA VAL A 11 11.79 -19.07 -4.13
C VAL A 11 11.63 -17.87 -3.20
N LEU A 12 11.60 -18.09 -1.88
CA LEU A 12 11.57 -17.00 -0.91
C LEU A 12 12.80 -16.11 -1.02
N ARG A 13 13.99 -16.70 -1.13
CA ARG A 13 15.23 -15.94 -1.37
C ARG A 13 15.11 -15.13 -2.66
N MET A 14 14.64 -15.73 -3.74
CA MET A 14 14.48 -15.07 -5.02
C MET A 14 13.48 -13.92 -4.95
N GLN A 15 12.37 -14.08 -4.24
CA GLN A 15 11.42 -13.00 -3.98
C GLN A 15 12.05 -11.80 -3.29
N LEU A 16 12.96 -12.06 -2.36
CA LEU A 16 13.62 -11.01 -1.58
C LEU A 16 14.85 -10.44 -2.29
N THR A 17 15.52 -11.19 -3.17
CA THR A 17 16.82 -10.80 -3.71
C THR A 17 16.85 -10.58 -5.22
N SER A 18 15.89 -11.09 -5.99
CA SER A 18 15.90 -11.05 -7.45
C SER A 18 14.89 -10.03 -8.00
N PRO A 19 15.32 -9.08 -8.86
CA PRO A 19 14.40 -8.24 -9.62
C PRO A 19 13.49 -9.05 -10.56
N ASP A 20 13.95 -10.21 -11.00
CA ASP A 20 13.30 -11.03 -12.03
C ASP A 20 12.37 -12.08 -11.42
N PHE A 21 12.16 -12.08 -10.10
CA PHE A 21 11.21 -12.99 -9.46
C PHE A 21 9.81 -12.84 -10.08
N ALA A 22 9.50 -11.63 -10.53
CA ALA A 22 8.39 -11.26 -11.38
C ALA A 22 8.13 -12.25 -12.53
N GLU A 23 9.14 -12.35 -13.39
CA GLU A 23 9.17 -13.17 -14.59
C GLU A 23 9.23 -14.63 -14.22
N TYR A 24 9.90 -14.96 -13.11
CA TYR A 24 9.89 -16.29 -12.53
C TYR A 24 8.48 -16.74 -12.13
N CYS A 25 7.69 -15.91 -11.45
CA CYS A 25 6.31 -16.22 -11.11
C CYS A 25 5.46 -16.45 -12.37
N VAL A 26 5.60 -15.60 -13.39
CA VAL A 26 4.89 -15.76 -14.67
C VAL A 26 5.30 -17.06 -15.38
N ALA A 27 6.60 -17.35 -15.45
CA ALA A 27 7.14 -18.54 -16.10
C ALA A 27 6.71 -19.85 -15.42
N HIS A 28 6.38 -19.80 -14.12
CA HIS A 28 6.03 -20.98 -13.33
C HIS A 28 4.57 -20.98 -12.86
N VAL A 29 3.71 -20.11 -13.39
CA VAL A 29 2.29 -20.01 -12.98
C VAL A 29 1.50 -21.31 -13.21
N THR A 30 1.91 -22.11 -14.20
CA THR A 30 1.32 -23.42 -14.51
C THR A 30 2.12 -24.60 -13.93
N ASP A 31 3.27 -24.35 -13.29
CA ASP A 31 4.09 -25.41 -12.71
C ASP A 31 3.47 -25.89 -11.39
N PRO A 32 3.06 -27.17 -11.27
CA PRO A 32 2.50 -27.71 -10.05
C PRO A 32 3.44 -27.60 -8.83
N LYS A 33 4.76 -27.52 -9.03
CA LYS A 33 5.75 -27.37 -7.96
C LYS A 33 5.73 -25.98 -7.32
N HIS A 34 5.26 -24.98 -8.07
CA HIS A 34 5.18 -23.58 -7.65
C HIS A 34 3.78 -23.17 -7.25
N ARG A 35 2.84 -24.12 -7.23
CA ARG A 35 1.45 -23.88 -6.83
C ARG A 35 1.39 -23.08 -5.52
N PHE A 36 2.26 -23.38 -4.56
CA PHE A 36 2.34 -22.68 -3.27
C PHE A 36 2.55 -21.16 -3.34
N LEU A 37 2.95 -20.58 -4.47
CA LEU A 37 3.01 -19.12 -4.69
C LEU A 37 1.66 -18.50 -5.07
N PHE A 38 0.76 -19.30 -5.63
CA PHE A 38 -0.48 -18.85 -6.28
C PHE A 38 -1.74 -19.35 -5.58
N THR A 39 -1.67 -20.45 -4.84
CA THR A 39 -2.81 -20.94 -4.06
C THR A 39 -3.09 -20.06 -2.84
N ARG A 40 -4.38 -19.72 -2.66
CA ARG A 40 -4.91 -19.03 -1.48
C ARG A 40 -5.23 -19.99 -0.32
N ASP A 41 -5.19 -21.29 -0.56
CA ASP A 41 -5.49 -22.32 0.43
C ASP A 41 -4.18 -22.77 1.11
N ASP A 42 -4.21 -22.89 2.45
CA ASP A 42 -3.07 -23.30 3.30
C ASP A 42 -2.85 -24.83 3.35
N ASP A 43 -3.45 -25.56 2.43
CA ASP A 43 -3.52 -27.02 2.48
C ASP A 43 -2.16 -27.69 2.23
N SER A 44 -1.25 -27.04 1.52
CA SER A 44 0.05 -27.63 1.17
C SER A 44 1.15 -27.38 2.22
N ALA A 45 2.02 -28.37 2.42
CA ALA A 45 3.15 -28.26 3.34
C ALA A 45 4.15 -27.18 2.91
N GLU A 46 4.32 -27.00 1.60
CA GLU A 46 5.16 -25.99 0.98
C GLU A 46 4.65 -24.58 1.27
N ARG A 47 3.32 -24.38 1.21
CA ARG A 47 2.69 -23.10 1.53
C ARG A 47 2.92 -22.73 2.99
N ARG A 48 2.69 -23.69 3.90
CA ARG A 48 2.95 -23.50 5.34
C ARG A 48 4.41 -23.18 5.61
N LEU A 49 5.34 -23.88 4.96
CA LEU A 49 6.77 -23.61 5.08
C LEU A 49 7.14 -22.22 4.55
N TYR A 50 6.62 -21.84 3.38
CA TYR A 50 6.85 -20.54 2.77
C TYR A 50 6.38 -19.39 3.67
N VAL A 51 5.16 -19.50 4.22
CA VAL A 51 4.58 -18.55 5.18
C VAL A 51 5.39 -18.51 6.49
N GLN A 52 5.78 -19.67 7.02
CA GLN A 52 6.57 -19.76 8.25
C GLN A 52 7.93 -19.06 8.08
N LEU A 53 8.61 -19.27 6.95
CA LEU A 53 9.89 -18.64 6.66
C LEU A 53 9.78 -17.13 6.47
N LEU A 54 8.69 -16.64 5.85
CA LEU A 54 8.36 -15.21 5.80
C LEU A 54 8.22 -14.62 7.21
N ARG A 55 7.46 -15.27 8.11
CA ARG A 55 7.30 -14.84 9.51
C ARG A 55 8.62 -14.85 10.28
N GLN A 56 9.43 -15.90 10.14
CA GLN A 56 10.73 -16.00 10.82
C GLN A 56 11.67 -14.86 10.41
N ARG A 57 11.62 -14.41 9.15
CA ARG A 57 12.41 -13.26 8.71
C ARG A 57 11.90 -11.94 9.28
N GLY A 58 10.58 -11.76 9.45
CA GLY A 58 10.03 -10.62 10.21
C GLY A 58 10.39 -10.65 11.71
N GLY A 59 10.48 -11.84 12.30
CA GLY A 59 10.92 -12.05 13.69
C GLY A 59 12.43 -11.85 13.92
N GLN A 60 13.27 -12.00 12.90
CA GLN A 60 14.72 -11.74 13.02
C GLN A 60 15.06 -10.25 12.95
N ALA A 61 14.29 -9.46 12.20
CA ALA A 61 14.43 -8.00 12.19
C ALA A 61 14.18 -7.40 13.60
N THR A 62 13.14 -7.88 14.29
CA THR A 62 12.80 -7.45 15.66
C THR A 62 13.83 -7.82 16.73
N ALA A 63 14.53 -8.95 16.59
CA ALA A 63 15.58 -9.35 17.53
C ALA A 63 16.92 -8.61 17.32
N ALA A 64 17.23 -8.23 16.07
CA ALA A 64 18.45 -7.50 15.74
C ALA A 64 18.42 -6.03 16.21
N GLU A 65 17.25 -5.38 16.18
CA GLU A 65 17.09 -4.01 16.69
C GLU A 65 17.21 -3.93 18.21
N ALA A 66 16.75 -4.96 18.95
CA ALA A 66 16.88 -5.00 20.41
C ALA A 66 18.33 -5.17 20.91
N THR A 67 19.27 -5.55 20.04
CA THR A 67 20.68 -5.78 20.39
C THR A 67 21.65 -4.73 19.84
N ALA A 68 21.20 -3.81 18.99
CA ALA A 68 22.04 -2.83 18.30
C ALA A 68 22.01 -1.40 18.89
N THR A 69 21.49 -1.19 20.10
CA THR A 69 21.60 0.11 20.82
C THR A 69 22.98 0.31 21.44
N GLY A 70 24.00 0.43 20.59
CA GLY A 70 25.40 0.58 20.99
C GLY A 70 26.28 1.29 19.96
N ALA A 71 25.85 2.42 19.40
CA ALA A 71 26.72 3.31 18.61
C ALA A 71 26.24 4.78 18.69
N PRO A 72 27.15 5.77 18.66
CA PRO A 72 26.87 7.15 19.08
C PRO A 72 26.08 7.94 18.03
N ALA A 73 25.11 8.72 18.51
CA ALA A 73 24.18 9.50 17.70
C ALA A 73 24.86 10.71 17.02
N PRO A 74 24.66 10.94 15.70
CA PRO A 74 24.87 12.24 15.11
C PRO A 74 23.72 13.18 15.52
N ALA A 75 24.07 14.44 15.82
CA ALA A 75 23.18 15.46 16.33
C ALA A 75 22.13 15.92 15.29
N SER A 76 20.98 15.25 15.25
CA SER A 76 19.67 15.74 14.77
C SER A 76 18.56 14.76 15.17
N GLY A 77 18.35 14.63 16.49
CA GLY A 77 17.69 13.48 17.11
C GLY A 77 16.16 13.43 17.14
N ALA A 78 15.44 14.43 16.61
CA ALA A 78 13.97 14.44 16.66
C ALA A 78 13.28 14.02 15.35
N SER A 79 13.93 14.22 14.20
CA SER A 79 13.35 13.93 12.87
C SER A 79 13.74 12.54 12.35
N TYR A 80 14.99 12.13 12.55
CA TYR A 80 15.49 10.85 12.05
C TYR A 80 14.83 9.64 12.75
N THR A 81 14.66 9.70 14.06
CA THR A 81 14.05 8.63 14.88
C THR A 81 12.56 8.43 14.59
N ALA A 82 11.83 9.52 14.36
CA ALA A 82 10.40 9.48 14.01
C ALA A 82 10.17 8.92 12.60
N VAL A 83 11.00 9.33 11.63
CA VAL A 83 10.96 8.78 10.26
C VAL A 83 11.35 7.31 10.27
N HIS A 84 12.43 6.93 10.96
CA HIS A 84 12.86 5.53 11.05
C HIS A 84 11.77 4.66 11.71
N GLY A 85 11.16 5.10 12.81
CA GLY A 85 10.07 4.36 13.47
C GLY A 85 8.85 4.15 12.57
N ARG A 86 8.53 5.11 11.70
CA ARG A 86 7.44 4.99 10.72
C ARG A 86 7.75 3.96 9.63
N VAL A 87 8.96 4.00 9.07
CA VAL A 87 9.38 3.02 8.05
C VAL A 87 9.39 1.61 8.64
N SER A 88 9.94 1.43 9.84
CA SER A 88 9.98 0.14 10.53
C SER A 88 8.57 -0.39 10.84
N ALA A 89 7.64 0.48 11.29
CA ALA A 89 6.25 0.09 11.55
C ALA A 89 5.54 -0.38 10.28
N LEU A 90 5.68 0.34 9.16
CA LEU A 90 5.11 -0.07 7.87
C LEU A 90 5.76 -1.35 7.36
N TRP A 91 7.09 -1.49 7.48
CA TRP A 91 7.80 -2.70 7.10
C TRP A 91 7.26 -3.92 7.85
N MET A 92 7.06 -3.82 9.17
CA MET A 92 6.49 -4.89 9.97
C MET A 92 5.03 -5.18 9.60
N SER A 93 4.23 -4.15 9.36
CA SER A 93 2.84 -4.28 8.91
C SER A 93 2.75 -5.01 7.57
N LEU A 94 3.64 -4.69 6.64
CA LEU A 94 3.78 -5.33 5.34
C LEU A 94 4.10 -6.83 5.48
N LEU A 95 5.09 -7.18 6.30
CA LEU A 95 5.48 -8.56 6.54
C LEU A 95 4.37 -9.37 7.21
N ASP A 96 3.66 -8.79 8.16
CA ASP A 96 2.55 -9.43 8.85
C ASP A 96 1.36 -9.66 7.90
N TYR A 97 0.94 -8.60 7.19
CA TYR A 97 -0.22 -8.63 6.29
C TYR A 97 -0.05 -9.67 5.18
N PHE A 98 1.12 -9.72 4.54
CA PHE A 98 1.41 -10.70 3.49
C PHE A 98 1.95 -12.04 4.01
N SER A 99 1.95 -12.25 5.33
CA SER A 99 2.18 -13.58 5.91
C SER A 99 0.94 -14.48 5.87
N SER A 100 -0.23 -13.95 5.48
CA SER A 100 -1.49 -14.70 5.36
C SER A 100 -2.05 -14.65 3.94
N THR A 101 -2.61 -15.77 3.46
CA THR A 101 -3.32 -15.83 2.17
C THR A 101 -4.59 -14.97 2.16
N SER A 102 -5.22 -14.80 3.34
CA SER A 102 -6.45 -14.02 3.49
C SER A 102 -6.27 -12.54 3.18
N GLY A 103 -5.04 -12.02 3.31
CA GLY A 103 -4.70 -10.63 2.98
C GLY A 103 -4.36 -10.40 1.51
N VAL A 104 -4.18 -11.46 0.72
CA VAL A 104 -3.67 -11.37 -0.66
C VAL A 104 -4.83 -11.41 -1.64
N HIS A 105 -5.02 -10.33 -2.38
CA HIS A 105 -6.10 -10.14 -3.35
C HIS A 105 -5.67 -10.36 -4.79
N GLY A 106 -4.35 -10.32 -5.05
CA GLY A 106 -3.76 -10.51 -6.35
C GLY A 106 -3.63 -11.97 -6.80
N PRO A 107 -3.21 -12.19 -8.06
CA PRO A 107 -3.11 -13.51 -8.65
C PRO A 107 -1.91 -14.33 -8.12
N HIS A 108 -1.00 -13.72 -7.37
CA HIS A 108 0.19 -14.33 -6.78
C HIS A 108 0.52 -13.61 -5.47
N MET A 109 1.35 -14.24 -4.62
CA MET A 109 1.89 -13.58 -3.44
C MET A 109 2.64 -12.30 -3.81
N PRO A 110 2.35 -11.15 -3.17
CA PRO A 110 2.93 -9.89 -3.58
C PRO A 110 4.46 -9.89 -3.46
N HIS A 111 5.09 -9.28 -4.45
CA HIS A 111 6.51 -9.01 -4.40
C HIS A 111 6.75 -7.84 -3.43
N MET A 112 7.52 -8.11 -2.39
CA MET A 112 7.77 -7.15 -1.32
C MET A 112 9.05 -6.35 -1.60
N PHE A 113 9.21 -5.23 -0.89
CA PHE A 113 10.50 -4.53 -0.87
C PHE A 113 11.58 -5.49 -0.35
N ARG A 114 12.81 -5.35 -0.86
CA ARG A 114 13.91 -6.27 -0.50
C ARG A 114 14.40 -6.03 0.92
N THR A 115 14.39 -4.76 1.30
CA THR A 115 14.87 -4.26 2.59
C THR A 115 13.98 -3.13 3.07
N GLU A 116 14.07 -2.82 4.36
CA GLU A 116 13.48 -1.60 4.92
C GLU A 116 14.02 -0.34 4.23
N THR A 117 15.29 -0.33 3.80
CA THR A 117 15.88 0.78 3.04
C THR A 117 15.22 0.96 1.66
N ASP A 118 14.88 -0.12 0.98
CA ASP A 118 14.16 -0.06 -0.30
C ASP A 118 12.74 0.50 -0.11
N LEU A 119 12.08 0.13 1.00
CA LEU A 119 10.80 0.73 1.38
C LEU A 119 10.97 2.22 1.70
N ALA A 120 11.98 2.61 2.48
CA ALA A 120 12.26 4.02 2.79
C ALA A 120 12.44 4.86 1.52
N ALA A 121 13.22 4.37 0.55
CA ALA A 121 13.43 5.06 -0.71
C ALA A 121 12.14 5.23 -1.53
N PHE A 122 11.22 4.26 -1.45
CA PHE A 122 9.90 4.39 -2.06
C PHE A 122 9.02 5.40 -1.33
N LEU A 123 9.08 5.44 0.00
CA LEU A 123 8.35 6.44 0.80
C LEU A 123 8.84 7.85 0.51
N ASP A 124 10.16 8.06 0.39
CA ASP A 124 10.74 9.35 0.00
C ASP A 124 10.24 9.79 -1.39
N MET A 125 10.10 8.85 -2.33
CA MET A 125 9.53 9.12 -3.65
C MET A 125 8.06 9.55 -3.56
N LEU A 126 7.26 8.90 -2.73
CA LEU A 126 5.85 9.25 -2.52
C LEU A 126 5.69 10.59 -1.81
N ASP A 127 6.53 10.89 -0.82
CA ASP A 127 6.55 12.18 -0.15
C ASP A 127 6.99 13.30 -1.12
N GLY A 128 7.90 13.02 -2.04
CA GLY A 128 8.23 13.90 -3.17
C GLY A 128 7.03 14.16 -4.09
N ALA A 129 6.29 13.11 -4.47
CA ALA A 129 5.10 13.20 -5.31
C ALA A 129 3.94 14.00 -4.69
N GLN A 130 3.87 14.06 -3.35
CA GLN A 130 2.90 14.90 -2.64
C GLN A 130 3.26 16.39 -2.67
N ARG A 131 4.53 16.73 -2.85
CA ARG A 131 5.04 18.12 -2.89
C ARG A 131 5.13 18.67 -4.31
N ASP A 132 5.36 17.81 -5.29
CA ASP A 132 5.53 18.18 -6.69
C ASP A 132 4.71 17.27 -7.61
N SER A 133 3.74 17.87 -8.32
CA SER A 133 2.91 17.17 -9.30
C SER A 133 3.72 16.52 -10.44
N ALA A 134 4.90 17.05 -10.79
CA ALA A 134 5.76 16.44 -11.81
C ALA A 134 6.38 15.12 -11.34
N ALA A 135 6.56 14.94 -10.03
CA ALA A 135 7.10 13.72 -9.45
C ALA A 135 6.07 12.57 -9.38
N ILE A 136 4.77 12.87 -9.52
CA ILE A 136 3.69 11.85 -9.55
C ILE A 136 3.90 10.85 -10.69
N GLU A 137 4.18 11.33 -11.91
CA GLU A 137 4.39 10.44 -13.06
C GLU A 137 5.64 9.56 -12.84
N GLY A 138 6.68 10.09 -12.19
CA GLY A 138 7.87 9.32 -11.82
C GLY A 138 7.54 8.16 -10.87
N ALA A 139 6.73 8.40 -9.84
CA ALA A 139 6.26 7.37 -8.92
C ALA A 139 5.40 6.31 -9.63
N VAL A 140 4.48 6.74 -10.50
CA VAL A 140 3.64 5.83 -11.31
C VAL A 140 4.49 4.95 -12.22
N GLN A 141 5.46 5.53 -12.93
CA GLN A 141 6.39 4.76 -13.78
C GLN A 141 7.27 3.81 -12.98
N PHE A 142 7.71 4.19 -11.78
CA PHE A 142 8.46 3.32 -10.90
C PHE A 142 7.66 2.07 -10.51
N MET A 143 6.39 2.24 -10.15
CA MET A 143 5.49 1.13 -9.80
C MET A 143 5.14 0.29 -11.03
N LEU A 144 4.88 0.92 -12.18
CA LEU A 144 4.52 0.24 -13.41
C LEU A 144 5.64 -0.68 -13.93
N ARG A 145 6.90 -0.29 -13.75
CA ARG A 145 8.05 -1.17 -14.07
C ARG A 145 8.16 -2.40 -13.16
N ARG A 146 7.34 -2.46 -12.12
CA ARG A 146 7.32 -3.51 -11.09
C ARG A 146 5.89 -4.00 -10.84
N LEU A 147 5.12 -4.26 -11.90
CA LEU A 147 3.75 -4.79 -11.83
C LEU A 147 3.55 -5.95 -10.82
N PRO A 148 4.48 -6.89 -10.65
CA PRO A 148 4.35 -7.96 -9.64
C PRO A 148 4.25 -7.46 -8.19
N MET A 149 4.74 -6.24 -7.91
CA MET A 149 4.63 -5.55 -6.62
C MET A 149 3.35 -4.69 -6.52
N THR A 150 2.45 -4.69 -7.51
CA THR A 150 1.28 -3.78 -7.53
C THR A 150 0.46 -3.85 -6.24
N GLU A 151 0.22 -5.05 -5.71
CA GLU A 151 -0.51 -5.19 -4.44
C GLU A 151 0.27 -4.62 -3.25
N SER A 152 1.59 -4.83 -3.16
CA SER A 152 2.42 -4.22 -2.12
C SER A 152 2.46 -2.69 -2.23
N PHE A 153 2.49 -2.14 -3.44
CA PHE A 153 2.39 -0.69 -3.64
C PHE A 153 1.03 -0.15 -3.20
N LEU A 154 -0.07 -0.78 -3.61
CA LEU A 154 -1.42 -0.38 -3.22
C LEU A 154 -1.62 -0.48 -1.71
N TYR A 155 -1.05 -1.50 -1.07
CA TYR A 155 -1.02 -1.61 0.39
C TYR A 155 -0.31 -0.42 1.03
N VAL A 156 0.89 -0.06 0.57
CA VAL A 156 1.63 1.10 1.08
C VAL A 156 0.84 2.39 0.87
N LEU A 157 0.28 2.63 -0.32
CA LEU A 157 -0.54 3.82 -0.59
C LEU A 157 -1.74 3.89 0.34
N CYS A 158 -2.43 2.76 0.56
CA CYS A 158 -3.58 2.68 1.46
C CYS A 158 -3.18 2.91 2.92
N TYR A 159 -2.07 2.32 3.37
CA TYR A 159 -1.55 2.51 4.72
C TYR A 159 -1.21 3.99 4.99
N LEU A 160 -0.49 4.62 4.06
CA LEU A 160 -0.15 6.04 4.18
C LEU A 160 -1.40 6.93 4.12
N CYS A 161 -2.40 6.56 3.31
CA CYS A 161 -3.69 7.24 3.27
C CYS A 161 -4.39 7.19 4.62
N ASP A 162 -4.44 6.01 5.25
CA ASP A 162 -5.02 5.83 6.59
C ASP A 162 -4.27 6.66 7.65
N GLU A 163 -2.93 6.68 7.61
CA GLU A 163 -2.12 7.54 8.48
C GLU A 163 -2.47 9.03 8.32
N ARG A 164 -2.52 9.53 7.07
CA ARG A 164 -2.85 10.94 6.80
C ARG A 164 -4.29 11.30 7.23
N VAL A 165 -5.23 10.38 7.04
CA VAL A 165 -6.61 10.53 7.53
C VAL A 165 -6.66 10.57 9.06
N HIS A 166 -5.85 9.75 9.73
CA HIS A 166 -5.74 9.76 11.18
C HIS A 166 -5.15 11.09 11.68
N GLU A 167 -4.05 11.55 11.10
CA GLU A 167 -3.43 12.86 11.39
C GLU A 167 -4.45 14.00 11.24
N ALA A 168 -5.26 14.00 10.18
CA ALA A 168 -6.30 15.01 9.97
C ALA A 168 -7.38 14.97 11.06
N ARG A 169 -7.78 13.78 11.50
CA ARG A 169 -8.78 13.59 12.57
C ARG A 169 -8.25 14.03 13.93
N GLU A 170 -7.00 13.73 14.26
CA GLU A 170 -6.38 14.15 15.52
C GLU A 170 -6.27 15.67 15.61
N LYS A 171 -5.82 16.33 14.53
CA LYS A 171 -5.76 17.80 14.47
C LYS A 171 -7.13 18.43 14.63
N LYS A 172 -8.16 17.87 14.00
CA LYS A 172 -9.54 18.34 14.15
C LYS A 172 -10.03 18.23 15.60
N ARG A 173 -9.80 17.09 16.27
CA ARG A 173 -10.16 16.91 17.68
C ARG A 173 -9.46 17.93 18.58
N HIS A 174 -8.18 18.19 18.33
CA HIS A 174 -7.41 19.19 19.08
C HIS A 174 -7.97 20.61 18.91
N CYS A 175 -8.40 20.98 17.70
CA CYS A 175 -9.10 22.26 17.46
C CYS A 175 -10.48 22.33 18.11
N ASP A 176 -11.24 21.24 18.17
CA ASP A 176 -12.57 21.23 18.78
C ASP A 176 -12.49 21.35 20.32
N ASP A 177 -11.45 20.80 20.94
CA ASP A 177 -11.19 20.88 22.38
C ASP A 177 -10.63 22.25 22.82
N ILE A 178 -9.89 22.93 21.95
CA ILE A 178 -9.38 24.29 22.18
C ILE A 178 -10.31 25.27 21.47
N ARG A 179 -11.32 25.80 22.18
CA ARG A 179 -12.33 26.78 21.70
C ARG A 179 -11.79 28.11 21.12
N VAL A 180 -10.52 28.20 20.76
CA VAL A 180 -9.92 29.30 19.99
C VAL A 180 -9.28 28.68 18.75
N ALA A 181 -9.98 28.78 17.62
CA ALA A 181 -9.55 28.30 16.33
C ALA A 181 -8.21 28.96 15.91
N ASN A 182 -7.10 28.26 16.12
CA ASN A 182 -5.85 28.60 15.46
C ASN A 182 -5.93 28.12 14.00
N ALA A 183 -5.95 29.07 13.06
CA ALA A 183 -6.01 28.79 11.62
C ALA A 183 -4.90 27.85 11.11
N VAL A 184 -3.80 27.73 11.87
CA VAL A 184 -2.64 26.89 11.56
C VAL A 184 -2.98 25.39 11.66
N ASP A 185 -3.76 24.98 12.65
CA ASP A 185 -4.09 23.56 12.86
C ASP A 185 -5.14 23.06 11.86
N GLY A 186 -6.09 23.94 11.49
CA GLY A 186 -7.05 23.68 10.41
C GLY A 186 -6.36 23.49 9.06
N ALA A 187 -5.40 24.36 8.71
CA ALA A 187 -4.60 24.22 7.49
C ALA A 187 -3.76 22.93 7.48
N ALA A 188 -3.25 22.52 8.64
CA ALA A 188 -2.47 21.29 8.76
C ALA A 188 -3.32 20.01 8.64
N GLY A 189 -4.61 20.06 9.00
CA GLY A 189 -5.58 18.97 8.74
C GLY A 189 -5.94 18.87 7.26
N ASP A 190 -6.18 20.00 6.61
CA ASP A 190 -6.49 20.04 5.17
C ASP A 190 -5.32 19.56 4.31
N MET A 191 -4.08 19.91 4.65
CA MET A 191 -2.88 19.40 3.97
C MET A 191 -2.75 17.87 4.08
N ALA A 192 -3.10 17.28 5.23
CA ALA A 192 -3.04 15.84 5.41
C ALA A 192 -4.10 15.14 4.53
N LEU A 193 -5.32 15.66 4.47
CA LEU A 193 -6.37 15.13 3.58
C LEU A 193 -6.02 15.29 2.10
N GLN A 194 -5.37 16.39 1.71
CA GLN A 194 -4.85 16.57 0.36
C GLN A 194 -3.78 15.53 0.01
N ALA A 195 -2.83 15.29 0.93
CA ALA A 195 -1.81 14.25 0.75
C ALA A 195 -2.44 12.85 0.58
N ALA A 196 -3.46 12.53 1.39
CA ALA A 196 -4.23 11.29 1.24
C ALA A 196 -4.95 11.20 -0.12
N GLY A 197 -5.56 12.31 -0.58
CA GLY A 197 -6.15 12.41 -1.92
C GLY A 197 -5.13 12.18 -3.03
N THR A 198 -3.91 12.70 -2.90
CA THR A 198 -2.81 12.47 -3.84
C THR A 198 -2.41 11.00 -3.92
N LEU A 199 -2.41 10.27 -2.80
CA LEU A 199 -2.14 8.83 -2.80
C LEU A 199 -3.20 8.03 -3.57
N LEU A 200 -4.49 8.38 -3.39
CA LEU A 200 -5.58 7.80 -4.18
C LEU A 200 -5.44 8.16 -5.67
N PHE A 201 -5.06 9.40 -5.99
CA PHE A 201 -4.81 9.83 -7.36
C PHE A 201 -3.66 9.04 -8.00
N ILE A 202 -2.57 8.80 -7.28
CA ILE A 202 -1.46 7.95 -7.72
C ILE A 202 -1.94 6.52 -8.02
N ALA A 203 -2.76 5.93 -7.13
CA ALA A 203 -3.34 4.60 -7.35
C ALA A 203 -4.24 4.56 -8.60
N ASN A 204 -5.06 5.60 -8.81
CA ASN A 204 -5.92 5.72 -10.00
C ASN A 204 -5.09 5.85 -11.29
N MET A 205 -4.03 6.66 -11.26
CA MET A 205 -3.10 6.78 -12.39
C MET A 205 -2.43 5.44 -12.70
N LEU A 206 -2.03 4.67 -11.67
CA LEU A 206 -1.47 3.34 -11.86
C LEU A 206 -2.47 2.38 -12.51
N LEU A 207 -3.75 2.39 -12.08
CA LEU A 207 -4.81 1.60 -12.70
C LEU A 207 -4.97 1.92 -14.20
N LEU A 208 -5.08 3.21 -14.55
CA LEU A 208 -5.21 3.64 -15.95
C LEU A 208 -3.99 3.23 -16.80
N ARG A 209 -2.79 3.18 -16.21
CA ARG A 209 -1.58 2.70 -16.89
C ARG A 209 -1.60 1.18 -17.07
N HIS A 210 -2.14 0.42 -16.11
CA HIS A 210 -2.36 -1.01 -16.27
C HIS A 210 -3.33 -1.32 -17.42
N GLU A 211 -4.44 -0.59 -17.54
CA GLU A 211 -5.42 -0.77 -18.63
C GLU A 211 -4.80 -0.61 -20.03
N ARG A 212 -3.82 0.30 -20.16
CA ARG A 212 -3.10 0.51 -21.42
C ARG A 212 -2.10 -0.60 -21.75
N LEU A 213 -1.66 -1.36 -20.75
CA LEU A 213 -0.70 -2.46 -20.93
C LEU A 213 -1.40 -3.80 -21.16
N GLU A 214 -2.49 -4.06 -20.44
CA GLU A 214 -3.17 -5.36 -20.43
C GLU A 214 -4.68 -5.16 -20.24
N TRP A 215 -5.47 -5.75 -21.14
CA TRP A 215 -6.93 -5.82 -21.02
C TRP A 215 -7.42 -7.28 -21.14
N PRO A 216 -8.18 -7.80 -20.16
CA PRO A 216 -8.60 -7.15 -18.92
C PRO A 216 -7.44 -6.94 -17.93
N VAL A 217 -7.55 -5.93 -17.07
CA VAL A 217 -6.51 -5.65 -16.06
C VAL A 217 -6.42 -6.79 -15.06
N ARG A 218 -5.28 -7.47 -15.04
CA ARG A 218 -5.03 -8.62 -14.16
C ARG A 218 -5.20 -8.34 -12.67
N TYR A 219 -4.90 -7.13 -12.24
CA TYR A 219 -4.96 -6.71 -10.84
C TYR A 219 -6.24 -5.95 -10.50
N ILE A 220 -7.27 -6.00 -11.34
CA ILE A 220 -8.48 -5.16 -11.14
C ILE A 220 -9.13 -5.39 -9.78
N SER A 221 -9.19 -6.64 -9.32
CA SER A 221 -9.71 -6.98 -7.99
C SER A 221 -8.86 -6.41 -6.85
N VAL A 222 -7.54 -6.28 -7.06
CA VAL A 222 -6.61 -5.68 -6.10
C VAL A 222 -6.86 -4.18 -6.03
N PHE A 223 -6.91 -3.50 -7.18
CA PHE A 223 -7.25 -2.08 -7.24
C PHE A 223 -8.59 -1.81 -6.56
N GLU A 224 -9.61 -2.62 -6.86
CA GLU A 224 -10.94 -2.49 -6.28
C GLU A 224 -10.91 -2.47 -4.74
N VAL A 225 -10.22 -3.43 -4.12
CA VAL A 225 -10.13 -3.54 -2.65
C VAL A 225 -9.45 -2.33 -2.02
N TYR A 226 -8.26 -1.96 -2.48
CA TYR A 226 -7.49 -0.88 -1.85
C TYR A 226 -8.08 0.50 -2.17
N MET A 227 -8.60 0.70 -3.38
CA MET A 227 -9.23 1.97 -3.76
C MET A 227 -10.56 2.17 -3.04
N GLN A 228 -11.36 1.12 -2.83
CA GLN A 228 -12.54 1.20 -1.97
C GLN A 228 -12.17 1.68 -0.56
N ARG A 229 -11.17 1.04 0.07
CA ARG A 229 -10.74 1.38 1.43
C ARG A 229 -10.25 2.83 1.53
N MET A 230 -9.43 3.29 0.59
CA MET A 230 -8.96 4.68 0.55
C MET A 230 -10.12 5.67 0.38
N VAL A 231 -11.08 5.38 -0.50
CA VAL A 231 -12.28 6.22 -0.68
C VAL A 231 -13.10 6.30 0.59
N GLU A 232 -13.37 5.16 1.24
CA GLU A 232 -14.16 5.11 2.48
C GLU A 232 -13.46 5.86 3.63
N ALA A 233 -12.15 5.70 3.77
CA ALA A 233 -11.35 6.41 4.77
C ALA A 233 -11.39 7.93 4.56
N LEU A 234 -11.16 8.37 3.32
CA LEU A 234 -11.20 9.78 2.93
C LEU A 234 -12.60 10.39 3.07
N ALA A 235 -13.64 9.69 2.60
CA ALA A 235 -15.03 10.16 2.69
C ALA A 235 -15.48 10.33 4.14
N GLY A 236 -15.05 9.43 5.04
CA GLY A 236 -15.32 9.52 6.47
C GLY A 236 -14.50 10.60 7.21
N ALA A 237 -13.67 11.40 6.53
CA ALA A 237 -12.83 12.41 7.16
C ALA A 237 -12.91 13.79 6.48
N ALA A 238 -13.07 13.82 5.16
CA ALA A 238 -13.12 15.05 4.38
C ALA A 238 -14.43 15.84 4.61
N PRO A 239 -14.38 17.16 4.86
CA PRO A 239 -15.56 18.00 4.86
C PRO A 239 -16.28 17.95 3.50
N GLN A 240 -17.63 17.93 3.48
CA GLN A 240 -18.42 17.76 2.25
C GLN A 240 -18.11 18.79 1.15
N ASN A 241 -17.77 20.01 1.53
CA ASN A 241 -17.46 21.12 0.62
C ASN A 241 -15.95 21.29 0.36
N SER A 242 -15.12 20.33 0.78
CA SER A 242 -13.67 20.38 0.56
C SER A 242 -13.31 19.95 -0.88
N PRO A 243 -12.16 20.42 -1.42
CA PRO A 243 -11.64 19.94 -2.70
C PRO A 243 -11.47 18.42 -2.75
N VAL A 244 -11.07 17.80 -1.63
CA VAL A 244 -10.91 16.35 -1.51
C VAL A 244 -12.24 15.64 -1.67
N ALA A 245 -13.32 16.13 -1.04
CA ALA A 245 -14.66 15.55 -1.19
C ALA A 245 -15.21 15.69 -2.61
N SER A 246 -14.95 16.81 -3.30
CA SER A 246 -15.30 16.98 -4.71
C SER A 246 -14.52 16.00 -5.60
N PHE A 247 -13.20 15.89 -5.39
CA PHE A 247 -12.34 14.94 -6.11
C PHE A 247 -12.84 13.49 -5.96
N LEU A 248 -13.21 13.06 -4.75
CA LEU A 248 -13.72 11.70 -4.52
C LEU A 248 -15.04 11.46 -5.26
N ARG A 249 -15.97 12.41 -5.21
CA ARG A 249 -17.27 12.31 -5.90
C ARG A 249 -17.10 12.19 -7.41
N GLU A 250 -16.25 13.04 -7.99
CA GLU A 250 -15.93 12.99 -9.42
C GLU A 250 -15.29 11.64 -9.79
N THR A 251 -14.28 11.21 -9.02
CA THR A 251 -13.56 9.96 -9.26
C THR A 251 -14.48 8.74 -9.21
N VAL A 252 -15.31 8.61 -8.16
CA VAL A 252 -16.26 7.48 -8.04
C VAL A 252 -17.36 7.53 -9.10
N THR A 253 -17.77 8.73 -9.54
CA THR A 253 -18.71 8.89 -10.65
C THR A 253 -18.11 8.36 -11.95
N VAL A 254 -16.88 8.76 -12.27
CA VAL A 254 -16.16 8.26 -13.46
C VAL A 254 -16.02 6.74 -13.45
N TRP A 255 -15.64 6.14 -12.31
CA TRP A 255 -15.55 4.67 -12.21
C TRP A 255 -16.91 3.99 -12.34
N SER A 256 -17.98 4.64 -11.88
CA SER A 256 -19.34 4.11 -12.01
C SER A 256 -19.83 4.12 -13.44
N ASP A 257 -19.65 5.25 -14.12
CA ASP A 257 -20.09 5.43 -15.51
C ASP A 257 -19.28 4.54 -16.46
N GLY A 258 -17.99 4.34 -16.16
CA GLY A 258 -17.11 3.45 -16.90
C GLY A 258 -17.26 1.95 -16.55
N GLY A 259 -18.02 1.60 -15.51
CA GLY A 259 -18.11 0.22 -15.03
C GLY A 259 -16.76 -0.39 -14.64
N ILE A 260 -15.86 0.43 -14.08
CA ILE A 260 -14.45 0.05 -13.81
C ILE A 260 -14.36 -1.01 -12.71
N PHE A 261 -15.19 -0.88 -11.67
CA PHE A 261 -15.26 -1.81 -10.54
C PHE A 261 -16.63 -2.48 -10.45
N ALA A 262 -16.72 -3.54 -9.64
CA ALA A 262 -17.98 -4.21 -9.39
C ALA A 262 -19.05 -3.25 -8.84
N GLU A 263 -20.30 -3.41 -9.30
CA GLU A 263 -21.43 -2.55 -8.93
C GLU A 263 -21.62 -2.44 -7.41
N LYS A 264 -21.46 -3.57 -6.70
CA LYS A 264 -21.54 -3.61 -5.23
C LYS A 264 -20.51 -2.69 -4.58
N THR A 265 -19.27 -2.72 -5.06
CA THR A 265 -18.16 -1.93 -4.53
C THR A 265 -18.37 -0.44 -4.82
N LEU A 266 -18.81 -0.09 -6.03
CA LEU A 266 -19.19 1.28 -6.37
C LEU A 266 -20.34 1.80 -5.50
N LEU A 267 -21.32 0.95 -5.19
CA LEU A 267 -22.41 1.30 -4.28
C LEU A 267 -21.92 1.56 -2.85
N HIS A 268 -20.94 0.79 -2.36
CA HIS A 268 -20.29 1.06 -1.07
C HIS A 268 -19.56 2.41 -1.07
N MET A 269 -18.76 2.69 -2.11
CA MET A 269 -18.09 3.97 -2.28
C MET A 269 -19.07 5.16 -2.32
N LYS A 270 -20.15 5.05 -3.10
CA LYS A 270 -21.21 6.07 -3.18
C LYS A 270 -21.89 6.32 -1.84
N ARG A 271 -22.17 5.27 -1.06
CA ARG A 271 -22.75 5.40 0.28
C ARG A 271 -21.79 6.11 1.23
N ALA A 272 -20.50 5.81 1.16
CA ALA A 272 -19.49 6.46 2.01
C ALA A 272 -19.39 7.97 1.76
N LEU A 273 -19.56 8.39 0.49
CA LEU A 273 -19.55 9.81 0.11
C LEU A 273 -20.80 10.59 0.54
N GLY A 274 -21.83 9.90 1.02
CA GLY A 274 -23.14 10.47 1.30
C GLY A 274 -23.92 10.76 0.02
N SER A 275 -25.24 10.84 0.14
CA SER A 275 -26.09 11.23 -0.98
C SER A 275 -25.77 12.67 -1.35
N ALA A 276 -25.26 12.90 -2.57
CA ALA A 276 -25.44 14.19 -3.21
C ALA A 276 -26.95 14.38 -3.37
N SER A 277 -27.59 15.09 -2.45
CA SER A 277 -28.92 15.61 -2.68
C SER A 277 -28.79 16.68 -3.75
N GLY A 278 -29.05 16.25 -4.99
CA GLY A 278 -29.30 17.06 -6.18
C GLY A 278 -30.49 16.46 -6.91
#